data_AF-A0A2L0F9X7-F1
#
_entry.id   AF-A0A2L0F9X7-F1
#
_cell.length_a   1.000
_cell.length_b   1.000
_cell.length_c   1.000
_cell.angle_alpha   90.00
_cell.angle_beta   90.00
_cell.angle_gamma   90.00
#
_symmetry.space_group_name_H-M   'P 1'
#
loop_
_entity.id
_entity.type
_entity.pdbx_description
1 polymer ?
#
loop_
_entity_poly.entity_id
_entity_poly.type
_entity_poly.pdbx_seq_one_letter_code
_entity_poly.pdbx_strand_id
1 'polypeptide(L)'
;MSEPPSSSQLIRIPVVLALDCSPGFLARCRRVAARARFLVRSCDAASAWGTAVRLRPLAIILPSHLHDRAPQTFELLAEDAGARLVVVESEQLPPGELEGHITHAIGEAARARRA
;
A
#
# COMPACT_ATOMS: atom_id res chain seq x y z
N MET A 1 18.39 -20.92 -36.12
CA MET A 1 18.83 -20.46 -34.78
C MET A 1 17.67 -19.70 -34.18
N SER A 2 16.97 -20.30 -33.22
CA SER A 2 15.82 -19.68 -32.57
C SER A 2 16.34 -18.80 -31.42
N GLU A 3 15.94 -17.53 -31.40
CA GLU A 3 16.20 -16.61 -30.28
C GLU A 3 15.72 -17.24 -28.96
N PRO A 4 16.49 -17.12 -27.86
CA PRO A 4 16.00 -17.53 -26.55
C PRO A 4 14.83 -16.63 -26.14
N PRO A 5 13.79 -17.17 -25.48
CA PRO A 5 12.67 -16.36 -25.03
C PRO A 5 13.16 -15.24 -24.10
N SER A 6 12.82 -14.02 -24.48
CA SER A 6 13.09 -12.78 -23.76
C SER A 6 12.70 -12.93 -22.28
N SER A 7 13.61 -12.50 -21.39
CA SER A 7 13.49 -12.51 -19.93
C SER A 7 12.04 -12.40 -19.47
N SER A 8 11.55 -13.44 -18.79
CA SER A 8 10.29 -13.42 -18.06
C SER A 8 10.17 -12.10 -17.31
N GLN A 9 9.27 -11.21 -17.75
CA GLN A 9 8.90 -10.03 -16.97
C GLN A 9 8.37 -10.57 -15.64
N LEU A 10 9.21 -10.55 -14.61
CA LEU A 10 8.82 -10.94 -13.27
C LEU A 10 7.65 -10.03 -12.88
N ILE A 11 6.46 -10.61 -12.80
CA ILE A 11 5.27 -9.92 -12.31
C ILE A 11 5.54 -9.59 -10.84
N ARG A 12 5.98 -8.35 -10.57
CA ARG A 12 6.12 -7.85 -9.21
C ARG A 12 4.73 -7.58 -8.67
N ILE A 13 4.31 -8.36 -7.67
CA ILE A 13 3.06 -8.14 -6.97
C ILE A 13 3.22 -6.90 -6.07
N PRO A 14 2.43 -5.83 -6.25
CA PRO A 14 2.45 -4.64 -5.40
C PRO A 14 2.27 -4.99 -3.92
N VAL A 15 3.00 -4.30 -3.05
CA VAL A 15 2.78 -4.39 -1.60
C VAL A 15 2.08 -3.13 -1.12
N VAL A 16 1.08 -3.33 -0.27
CA VAL A 16 0.39 -2.31 0.51
C VAL A 16 0.73 -2.54 1.98
N LEU A 17 1.14 -1.49 2.66
CA LEU A 17 1.42 -1.52 4.10
C LEU A 17 0.26 -0.85 4.85
N ALA A 18 -0.35 -1.54 5.80
CA ALA A 18 -1.41 -1.01 6.65
C ALA A 18 -0.89 -0.79 8.08
N LEU A 19 -1.04 0.42 8.61
CA LEU A 19 -0.52 0.83 9.90
C LEU A 19 -1.63 0.90 10.95
N ASP A 20 -1.45 0.18 12.07
CA ASP A 20 -2.36 0.17 13.22
C ASP A 20 -3.86 -0.04 12.88
N CYS A 21 -4.13 -0.70 11.76
CA CYS A 21 -5.50 -1.00 11.35
C CYS A 21 -6.08 -2.18 12.14
N SER A 22 -7.40 -2.18 12.35
CA SER A 22 -8.06 -3.30 13.03
C SER A 22 -7.96 -4.62 12.24
N PRO A 23 -8.00 -5.77 12.92
CA PRO A 23 -8.01 -7.07 12.25
C PRO A 23 -9.15 -7.23 11.24
N GLY A 24 -10.33 -6.66 11.53
CA GLY A 24 -11.49 -6.67 10.65
C GLY A 24 -11.25 -5.89 9.35
N PHE A 25 -10.64 -4.71 9.46
CA PHE A 25 -10.24 -3.91 8.29
C PHE A 25 -9.16 -4.60 7.47
N LEU A 26 -8.14 -5.17 8.12
CA LEU A 26 -7.09 -5.93 7.44
C LEU A 26 -7.65 -7.12 6.67
N ALA A 27 -8.63 -7.83 7.23
CA ALA A 27 -9.32 -8.93 6.53
C ALA A 27 -10.06 -8.44 5.28
N ARG A 28 -10.71 -7.26 5.34
CA ARG A 28 -11.35 -6.61 4.18
C ARG A 28 -10.31 -6.23 3.11
N CYS A 29 -9.21 -5.61 3.51
CA CYS A 29 -8.10 -5.25 2.61
C CYS A 29 -7.55 -6.49 1.90
N ARG A 30 -7.36 -7.61 2.61
CA ARG A 30 -6.88 -8.87 2.00
C ARG A 30 -7.86 -9.46 0.98
N ARG A 31 -9.18 -9.32 1.21
CA ARG A 31 -10.19 -9.75 0.23
C ARG A 31 -10.14 -8.92 -1.05
N VAL A 32 -9.92 -7.61 -0.94
CA VAL A 32 -9.68 -6.73 -2.09
C VAL A 32 -8.38 -7.12 -2.79
N ALA A 33 -7.31 -7.34 -2.02
CA ALA A 33 -5.98 -7.71 -2.52
C ALA A 33 -5.99 -8.96 -3.40
N ALA A 34 -6.77 -9.98 -3.02
CA ALA A 34 -6.94 -11.21 -3.79
C ALA A 34 -7.55 -10.97 -5.19
N ARG A 35 -8.47 -10.00 -5.30
CA ARG A 35 -9.12 -9.63 -6.57
C ARG A 35 -8.23 -8.73 -7.43
N ALA A 36 -7.62 -7.72 -6.79
CA ALA A 36 -6.86 -6.66 -7.46
C ALA A 36 -5.35 -6.95 -7.57
N ARG A 37 -4.90 -8.17 -7.21
CA ARG A 37 -3.52 -8.67 -7.36
C ARG A 37 -2.45 -7.83 -6.66
N PHE A 38 -2.65 -7.52 -5.39
CA PHE A 38 -1.62 -6.95 -4.51
C PHE A 38 -1.49 -7.77 -3.22
N LEU A 39 -0.46 -7.49 -2.41
CA LEU A 39 -0.25 -8.06 -1.09
C LEU A 39 -0.51 -7.00 -0.02
N VAL A 40 -1.17 -7.41 1.07
CA VAL A 40 -1.30 -6.57 2.27
C VAL A 40 -0.32 -7.08 3.33
N ARG A 41 0.44 -6.15 3.90
CA ARG A 41 1.25 -6.33 5.10
C ARG A 41 0.77 -5.33 6.14
N SER A 42 0.95 -5.67 7.41
CA SER A 42 0.56 -4.79 8.51
C SER A 42 1.64 -4.72 9.56
N CYS A 43 1.78 -3.56 10.19
CA CYS A 43 2.62 -3.34 11.37
C CYS A 43 2.05 -2.19 12.20
N ASP A 44 2.58 -1.99 13.40
CA ASP A 44 2.37 -0.77 14.16
C ASP A 44 3.11 0.43 13.53
N ALA A 45 2.69 1.65 13.89
CA ALA A 45 3.33 2.88 13.43
C ALA A 45 4.81 2.99 13.82
N ALA A 46 5.20 2.48 15.00
CA ALA A 46 6.59 2.54 15.45
C ALA A 46 7.53 1.73 14.55
N SER A 47 7.03 0.65 13.95
CA SER A 47 7.74 -0.23 13.02
C SER A 47 7.63 0.19 11.56
N ALA A 48 6.89 1.27 11.26
CA ALA A 48 6.49 1.64 9.90
C ALA A 48 7.70 1.94 9.00
N TRP A 49 8.65 2.75 9.46
CA TRP A 49 9.86 3.12 8.69
C TRP A 49 10.68 1.91 8.27
N GLY A 50 11.09 1.07 9.24
CA GLY A 50 11.88 -0.12 8.94
C GLY A 50 11.16 -1.12 8.04
N THR A 51 9.84 -1.19 8.15
CA THR A 51 9.01 -2.05 7.30
C THR A 51 8.84 -1.48 5.90
N ALA A 52 8.64 -0.17 5.75
CA ALA A 52 8.51 0.50 4.45
C ALA A 52 9.81 0.44 3.64
N VAL A 53 10.96 0.66 4.28
CA VAL A 53 12.29 0.52 3.64
C VAL A 53 12.49 -0.89 3.10
N ARG A 54 12.13 -1.91 3.89
CA ARG A 54 12.30 -3.33 3.53
C ARG A 54 11.36 -3.76 2.41
N LEU A 55 10.10 -3.36 2.49
CA LEU A 55 9.05 -3.86 1.59
C LEU A 55 8.82 -2.98 0.36
N ARG A 56 9.26 -1.72 0.41
CA ARG A 56 9.03 -0.69 -0.64
C ARG A 56 7.58 -0.66 -1.14
N PRO A 57 6.58 -0.53 -0.23
CA PRO A 57 5.17 -0.60 -0.58
C PRO A 57 4.81 0.50 -1.58
N LEU A 58 3.78 0.29 -2.40
CA LEU A 58 3.25 1.33 -3.31
C LEU A 58 2.15 2.16 -2.66
N ALA A 59 1.50 1.63 -1.62
CA ALA A 59 0.55 2.37 -0.81
C ALA A 59 0.76 2.09 0.68
N ILE A 60 0.55 3.12 1.50
CA ILE A 60 0.55 3.05 2.95
C ILE A 60 -0.84 3.47 3.43
N ILE A 61 -1.57 2.59 4.09
CA ILE A 61 -2.92 2.83 4.60
C ILE A 61 -2.83 3.06 6.11
N LEU A 62 -3.53 4.06 6.62
CA LEU A 62 -3.67 4.29 8.06
C LEU A 62 -5.00 4.98 8.40
N PRO A 63 -5.54 4.76 9.61
CA PRO A 63 -6.69 5.51 10.10
C PRO A 63 -6.41 7.02 10.23
N SER A 64 -7.42 7.86 10.00
CA SER A 64 -7.31 9.33 10.14
C SER A 64 -6.80 9.75 11.53
N HIS A 65 -7.35 9.18 12.60
CA HIS A 65 -6.93 9.51 13.97
C HIS A 65 -5.44 9.21 14.25
N LEU A 66 -4.82 8.29 13.51
CA LEU A 66 -3.38 8.05 13.59
C LEU A 66 -2.63 9.12 12.82
N HIS A 67 -3.08 9.41 11.59
CA HIS A 67 -2.54 10.47 10.76
C HIS A 67 -2.54 11.82 11.46
N ASP A 68 -3.67 12.21 12.09
CA ASP A 68 -3.86 13.51 12.74
C ASP A 68 -2.86 13.79 13.87
N ARG A 69 -2.30 12.74 14.49
CA ARG A 69 -1.29 12.89 15.56
C ARG A 69 0.08 13.31 15.02
N ALA A 70 0.40 12.95 13.77
CA ALA A 70 1.71 13.18 13.19
C ALA A 70 1.68 13.17 11.65
N PRO A 71 0.90 14.06 11.01
CA PRO A 71 0.62 13.98 9.56
C PRO A 71 1.92 14.05 8.74
N GLN A 72 2.78 15.02 9.06
CA GLN A 72 4.08 15.24 8.41
C GLN A 72 4.98 14.00 8.49
N THR A 73 4.95 13.25 9.59
CA THR A 73 5.76 12.02 9.75
C THR A 73 5.34 10.95 8.75
N PHE A 74 4.04 10.80 8.51
CA PHE A 74 3.51 9.80 7.58
C PHE A 74 3.62 10.24 6.12
N GLU A 75 3.52 11.55 5.85
CA GLU A 75 3.82 12.13 4.54
C GLU A 75 5.28 11.86 4.16
N LEU A 76 6.24 12.20 5.04
CA LEU A 76 7.67 11.94 4.82
C LEU A 76 7.97 10.44 4.64
N LEU A 77 7.32 9.58 5.43
CA LEU A 77 7.43 8.12 5.26
C LEU A 77 6.96 7.67 3.87
N ALA A 78 5.82 8.19 3.40
CA ALA A 78 5.29 7.84 2.09
C ALA A 78 6.19 8.36 0.97
N GLU A 79 6.71 9.59 1.10
CA GLU A 79 7.66 10.18 0.15
C GLU A 79 8.96 9.37 0.06
N ASP A 80 9.61 9.07 1.20
CA ASP A 80 10.85 8.28 1.24
C ASP A 80 10.64 6.86 0.68
N ALA A 81 9.50 6.25 1.00
CA ALA A 81 9.13 4.96 0.45
C ALA A 81 8.77 5.04 -1.05
N GLY A 82 8.55 6.22 -1.62
CA GLY A 82 7.98 6.41 -2.96
C GLY A 82 6.59 5.76 -3.09
N ALA A 83 5.78 5.85 -2.03
CA ALA A 83 4.44 5.31 -1.90
C ALA A 83 3.40 6.43 -1.90
N ARG A 84 2.12 6.08 -2.00
CA ARG A 84 1.01 7.00 -1.73
C ARG A 84 0.38 6.69 -0.38
N LEU A 85 0.10 7.74 0.38
CA LEU A 85 -0.62 7.65 1.64
C LEU A 85 -2.12 7.55 1.37
N VAL A 86 -2.80 6.62 2.05
CA VAL A 86 -4.24 6.42 2.00
C VAL A 86 -4.77 6.56 3.42
N VAL A 87 -5.23 7.76 3.74
CA VAL A 87 -5.84 8.05 5.03
C VAL A 87 -7.31 7.63 4.99
N VAL A 88 -7.72 6.75 5.90
CA VAL A 88 -9.10 6.26 5.99
C VAL A 88 -9.80 6.83 7.22
N GLU A 89 -10.85 7.62 6.99
CA GLU A 89 -11.67 8.19 8.05
C GLU A 89 -12.42 7.13 8.86
N SER A 90 -12.86 6.08 8.16
CA SER A 90 -13.58 4.96 8.76
C SER A 90 -13.07 3.63 8.22
N GLU A 91 -12.84 2.68 9.10
CA GLU A 91 -12.52 1.31 8.70
C GLU A 91 -13.76 0.52 8.20
N GLN A 92 -14.94 1.14 8.18
CA GLN A 92 -16.19 0.55 7.69
C GLN A 92 -16.57 1.01 6.28
N LEU A 93 -15.62 1.54 5.51
CA LEU A 93 -15.83 1.94 4.11
C LEU A 93 -16.54 0.85 3.30
N PRO A 94 -17.38 1.20 2.32
CA PRO A 94 -17.88 0.25 1.33
C PRO A 94 -16.74 -0.50 0.63
N PRO A 95 -16.91 -1.78 0.25
CA PRO A 95 -15.85 -2.56 -0.39
C PRO A 95 -15.32 -1.95 -1.70
N GLY A 96 -16.20 -1.38 -2.53
CA GLY A 96 -15.82 -0.75 -3.80
C GLY A 96 -14.98 0.52 -3.61
N GLU A 97 -15.30 1.30 -2.59
CA GLU A 97 -14.55 2.51 -2.24
C GLU A 97 -13.15 2.16 -1.71
N LEU A 98 -13.06 1.16 -0.83
CA LEU A 98 -11.78 0.65 -0.34
C LEU A 98 -10.90 0.15 -1.50
N GLU A 99 -11.48 -0.60 -2.44
CA GLU A 99 -10.77 -1.08 -3.62
C GLU A 99 -10.29 0.07 -4.52
N GLY A 100 -11.16 1.06 -4.77
CA GLY A 100 -10.84 2.25 -5.55
C GLY A 100 -9.66 3.04 -4.96
N HIS A 101 -9.70 3.34 -3.66
CA HIS A 101 -8.63 4.10 -3.00
C HIS A 101 -7.27 3.39 -3.07
N ILE A 102 -7.25 2.09 -2.79
CA ILE A 102 -5.99 1.33 -2.79
C ILE A 102 -5.43 1.19 -4.21
N THR A 103 -6.27 0.82 -5.18
CA THR A 103 -5.82 0.62 -6.56
C THR A 103 -5.37 1.91 -7.23
N HIS A 104 -6.05 3.03 -6.96
CA HIS A 104 -5.63 4.35 -7.40
C HIS A 104 -4.25 4.72 -6.84
N ALA A 105 -4.06 4.59 -5.52
CA ALA A 105 -2.79 4.87 -4.85
C ALA A 105 -1.63 4.03 -5.41
N ILE A 106 -1.85 2.72 -5.63
CA ILE A 106 -0.86 1.83 -6.26
C ILE A 106 -0.50 2.32 -7.66
N GLY A 107 -1.50 2.66 -8.47
CA GLY A 107 -1.31 3.13 -9.85
C GLY A 107 -0.46 4.40 -9.90
N GLU A 108 -0.77 5.37 -9.05
CA GLU A 108 -0.04 6.63 -8.94
C GLU A 108 1.42 6.43 -8.52
N ALA A 109 1.66 5.66 -7.45
CA ALA A 109 3.03 5.36 -7.02
C ALA A 109 3.81 4.58 -8.09
N ALA A 110 3.18 3.62 -8.76
CA ALA A 110 3.83 2.82 -9.79
C ALA A 110 4.22 3.66 -11.01
N ARG A 111 3.42 4.65 -11.40
CA ARG A 111 3.75 5.60 -12.48
C ARG A 111 4.90 6.51 -12.06
N ALA A 112 4.84 7.07 -10.85
CA ALA A 112 5.86 7.97 -10.34
C ALA A 112 7.25 7.32 -10.26
N ARG A 113 7.33 6.03 -9.89
CA ARG A 113 8.61 5.28 -9.85
C ARG A 113 9.22 4.93 -11.20
N ARG A 114 8.48 5.12 -12.30
CA ARG A 114 8.97 4.87 -13.68
C ARG A 114 9.44 6.14 -14.38
N ALA A 115 9.09 7.31 -13.85
CA ALA A 115 9.54 8.61 -14.33
C ALA A 115 10.93 8.91 -13.74
#